data_AF-A0ABD5DU46-F1
#
_entry.id   AF-A0ABD5DU46-F1
#
_cell.length_a   1.000
_cell.length_b   1.000
_cell.length_c   1.000
_cell.angle_alpha   90.00
_cell.angle_beta   90.00
_cell.angle_gamma   90.00
#
_symmetry.space_group_name_H-M   'P 1'
#
loop_
_entity.id
_entity.type
_entity.pdbx_description
1 polymer ?
#
loop_
_entity_poly.entity_id
_entity_poly.type
_entity_poly.pdbx_seq_one_letter_code
_entity_poly.pdbx_strand_id
1 'polypeptide(L)'
;ILLNSKAVDFVVTGCGTGQGALMSLNIHPGVVCGYCIDPADAFLFAQINNGNALSLPFAKGFGWGAELNVRFIFEKAFTGRNGEGYPPERKEPQVRNAGILNQV
;
A
#
# COMPACT_ATOMS: atom_id res chain seq x y z
N ILE A 1 7.96 -14.23 0.05
CA ILE A 1 9.02 -14.80 0.93
C ILE A 1 9.27 -13.86 2.11
N LEU A 2 9.83 -12.66 1.89
CA LEU A 2 10.25 -11.75 2.96
C LEU A 2 9.17 -11.44 4.02
N LEU A 3 7.94 -11.15 3.58
CA LEU A 3 6.80 -10.88 4.47
C LEU A 3 6.41 -12.12 5.30
N ASN A 4 6.20 -13.27 4.65
CA ASN A 4 5.81 -14.51 5.35
C ASN A 4 6.91 -15.08 6.26
N SER A 5 8.18 -14.88 5.91
CA SER A 5 9.31 -15.25 6.77
C SER A 5 9.55 -14.23 7.89
N LYS A 6 8.80 -13.12 7.92
CA LYS A 6 8.97 -12.01 8.86
C LYS A 6 10.38 -11.39 8.80
N ALA A 7 11.03 -11.44 7.64
CA ALA A 7 12.31 -10.77 7.44
C ALA A 7 12.15 -9.26 7.27
N VAL A 8 10.96 -8.82 6.82
CA VAL A 8 10.55 -7.43 6.71
C VAL A 8 9.07 -7.32 7.10
N ASP A 9 8.68 -6.16 7.62
CA ASP A 9 7.28 -5.86 7.96
C ASP A 9 6.51 -5.26 6.78
N PHE A 10 7.23 -4.66 5.83
CA PHE A 10 6.63 -3.99 4.67
C PHE A 10 7.51 -4.13 3.43
N VAL A 11 6.87 -4.19 2.25
CA VAL A 11 7.56 -4.20 0.95
C VAL A 11 7.13 -3.02 0.10
N VAL A 12 8.09 -2.23 -0.39
CA VAL A 12 7.87 -1.30 -1.50
C VAL A 12 8.38 -1.96 -2.78
N THR A 13 7.56 -1.97 -3.82
CA THR A 13 7.89 -2.58 -5.11
C THR A 13 7.31 -1.74 -6.26
N GLY A 14 7.47 -2.20 -7.50
CA GLY A 14 6.84 -1.59 -8.65
C GLY A 14 7.34 -2.15 -9.98
N CYS A 15 6.75 -1.66 -11.05
CA CYS A 15 7.20 -1.89 -12.42
C CYS A 15 6.86 -0.65 -13.26
N GLY A 16 6.98 -0.70 -14.60
CA GLY A 16 6.70 0.46 -15.44
C GLY A 16 5.33 1.12 -15.17
N THR A 17 4.31 0.31 -14.88
CA THR A 17 2.96 0.79 -14.49
C THR A 17 2.59 0.43 -13.05
N GLY A 18 3.44 -0.29 -12.30
CA GLY A 18 3.13 -0.87 -10.99
C GLY A 18 2.11 -2.03 -11.01
N GLN A 19 1.32 -2.19 -12.06
CA GLN A 19 0.23 -3.18 -12.11
C GLN A 19 0.72 -4.63 -12.12
N GLY A 20 1.80 -4.93 -12.85
CA GLY A 20 2.35 -6.30 -12.88
C GLY A 20 2.84 -6.75 -11.50
N ALA A 21 3.55 -5.87 -10.78
CA ALA A 21 4.01 -6.15 -9.42
C ALA A 21 2.84 -6.26 -8.44
N LEU A 22 1.83 -5.38 -8.55
CA LEU A 22 0.59 -5.44 -7.74
C LEU A 22 -0.10 -6.80 -7.87
N MET A 23 -0.34 -7.24 -9.11
CA MET A 23 -1.00 -8.51 -9.38
C MET A 23 -0.16 -9.67 -8.87
N SER A 24 1.15 -9.66 -9.14
CA SER A 24 2.06 -10.71 -8.70
C SER A 24 2.19 -10.81 -7.17
N LEU A 25 2.05 -9.72 -6.42
CA LEU A 25 2.14 -9.77 -4.96
C LEU A 25 0.86 -10.32 -4.34
N ASN A 26 -0.31 -9.91 -4.82
CA ASN A 26 -1.60 -10.30 -4.25
C ASN A 26 -2.01 -11.76 -4.52
N ILE A 27 -1.26 -12.53 -5.34
CA ILE A 27 -1.47 -13.99 -5.43
C ILE A 27 -0.86 -14.76 -4.24
N HIS A 28 -0.01 -14.12 -3.45
CA HIS A 28 0.70 -14.78 -2.37
C HIS A 28 -0.07 -14.65 -1.04
N PRO A 29 -0.21 -15.74 -0.27
CA PRO A 29 -0.88 -15.70 1.02
C PRO A 29 -0.15 -14.74 1.97
N GLY A 30 -0.91 -14.02 2.79
CA GLY A 30 -0.38 -13.08 3.78
C GLY A 30 0.21 -11.79 3.17
N VAL A 31 0.02 -11.54 1.87
CA VAL A 31 0.46 -10.31 1.20
C VAL A 31 -0.76 -9.50 0.77
N VAL A 32 -0.84 -8.26 1.26
CA VAL A 32 -1.86 -7.29 0.84
C VAL A 32 -1.12 -6.11 0.23
N CYS A 33 -1.09 -6.07 -1.10
CA CYS A 33 -0.37 -5.06 -1.85
C CYS A 33 -1.32 -4.01 -2.43
N GLY A 34 -1.11 -2.74 -2.05
CA GLY A 34 -1.79 -1.59 -2.64
C GLY A 34 -1.13 -1.10 -3.92
N TYR A 35 -1.88 -0.39 -4.77
CA TYR A 35 -1.35 0.37 -5.89
C TYR A 35 -1.40 1.84 -5.55
N CYS A 36 -0.27 2.55 -5.68
CA CYS A 36 -0.15 3.93 -5.23
C CYS A 36 0.52 4.78 -6.31
N ILE A 37 -0.15 5.87 -6.68
CA ILE A 37 0.28 6.80 -7.72
C ILE A 37 0.67 8.15 -7.09
N ASP A 38 -0.03 8.55 -6.03
CA ASP A 38 0.20 9.83 -5.34
C ASP A 38 0.13 9.71 -3.79
N PRO A 39 0.43 10.78 -3.04
CA PRO A 39 0.48 10.73 -1.58
C PRO A 39 -0.89 10.54 -0.92
N ALA A 40 -1.99 10.90 -1.59
CA ALA A 40 -3.32 10.65 -1.06
C ALA A 40 -3.64 9.16 -1.10
N ASP A 41 -3.26 8.46 -2.18
CA ASP A 41 -3.36 7.00 -2.26
C ASP A 41 -2.60 6.33 -1.12
N ALA A 42 -1.38 6.77 -0.83
CA ALA A 42 -0.55 6.23 0.24
C ALA A 42 -1.22 6.39 1.61
N PHE A 43 -1.76 7.57 1.90
CA PHE A 43 -2.50 7.84 3.12
C PHE A 43 -3.75 6.96 3.21
N LEU A 44 -4.58 6.92 2.17
CA LEU A 44 -5.83 6.16 2.17
C LEU A 44 -5.56 4.67 2.30
N PHE A 45 -4.54 4.13 1.63
CA PHE A 45 -4.13 2.73 1.77
C PHE A 45 -3.71 2.40 3.20
N ALA A 46 -2.88 3.25 3.82
CA ALA A 46 -2.46 3.07 5.20
C ALA A 46 -3.65 3.10 6.19
N GLN A 47 -4.63 3.99 5.97
CA GLN A 47 -5.76 4.14 6.88
C GLN A 47 -6.88 3.13 6.67
N ILE A 48 -7.20 2.79 5.42
CA ILE A 48 -8.37 1.98 5.06
C ILE A 48 -8.00 0.50 4.94
N ASN A 49 -6.90 0.20 4.24
CA ASN A 49 -6.53 -1.18 3.90
C ASN A 49 -5.54 -1.77 4.90
N ASN A 50 -4.63 -0.95 5.44
CA ASN A 50 -3.58 -1.36 6.37
C ASN A 50 -2.82 -2.63 5.91
N GLY A 51 -2.49 -2.68 4.61
CA GLY A 51 -1.74 -3.78 4.02
C GLY A 51 -0.24 -3.70 4.31
N ASN A 52 0.51 -4.67 3.79
CA ASN A 52 1.96 -4.83 4.07
C ASN A 52 2.85 -4.72 2.82
N ALA A 53 2.29 -4.29 1.69
CA ALA A 53 3.08 -3.96 0.51
C ALA A 53 2.46 -2.82 -0.31
N LEU A 54 3.30 -2.09 -1.06
CA LEU A 54 2.88 -1.00 -1.93
C LEU A 54 3.62 -1.10 -3.27
N SER A 55 2.86 -1.09 -4.37
CA SER A 55 3.38 -1.12 -5.73
C SER A 55 3.21 0.25 -6.40
N LEU A 56 4.31 0.78 -6.95
CA LEU A 56 4.38 2.10 -7.57
C LEU A 56 4.67 2.01 -9.09
N PRO A 57 4.21 2.98 -9.89
CA PRO A 57 4.59 3.10 -11.30
C PRO A 57 5.95 3.83 -11.46
N PHE A 58 6.96 3.13 -11.95
CA PHE A 58 8.32 3.70 -12.16
C PHE A 58 8.63 4.11 -13.61
N ALA A 59 7.62 4.13 -14.50
CA ALA A 59 7.76 4.67 -15.85
C ALA A 59 6.55 5.52 -16.27
N LYS A 60 5.33 4.98 -16.15
CA LYS A 60 4.10 5.72 -16.50
C LYS A 60 3.92 6.90 -15.55
N GLY A 61 4.05 8.11 -16.09
CA GLY A 61 3.95 9.35 -15.31
C GLY A 61 5.21 9.67 -14.49
N PHE A 62 6.30 8.90 -14.65
CA PHE A 62 7.54 9.09 -13.91
C PHE A 62 8.48 10.07 -14.65
N GLY A 63 8.14 11.35 -14.57
CA GLY A 63 8.89 12.45 -15.19
C GLY A 63 9.66 13.31 -14.18
N TRP A 64 9.79 14.60 -14.47
CA TRP A 64 10.41 15.54 -13.53
C TRP A 64 9.60 15.66 -12.24
N GLY A 65 10.29 15.62 -11.09
CA GLY A 65 9.65 15.67 -9.77
C GLY A 65 9.03 14.35 -9.33
N ALA A 66 9.18 13.26 -10.08
CA ALA A 66 8.68 11.95 -9.68
C ALA A 66 9.37 11.43 -8.40
N GLU A 67 10.64 11.79 -8.17
CA GLU A 67 11.35 11.50 -6.93
C GLU A 67 10.78 12.26 -5.73
N LEU A 68 10.29 13.49 -5.94
CA LEU A 68 9.58 14.26 -4.90
C LEU A 68 8.23 13.60 -4.59
N ASN A 69 7.50 13.18 -5.62
CA ASN A 69 6.25 12.44 -5.44
C ASN A 69 6.47 11.14 -4.65
N VAL A 70 7.51 10.36 -4.98
CA VAL A 70 7.89 9.14 -4.23
C VAL A 70 8.21 9.46 -2.78
N ARG A 71 8.96 10.55 -2.52
CA ARG A 71 9.22 11.00 -1.15
C ARG A 71 7.92 11.32 -0.40
N PHE A 72 6.99 12.05 -1.00
CA PHE A 72 5.72 12.38 -0.37
C PHE A 72 4.83 11.15 -0.15
N ILE A 73 4.86 10.18 -1.07
CA ILE A 73 4.22 8.88 -0.91
C ILE A 73 4.76 8.19 0.35
N PHE A 74 6.08 8.13 0.53
CA PHE A 74 6.68 7.51 1.71
C PHE A 74 6.38 8.27 2.99
N GLU A 75 6.39 9.60 2.94
CA GLU A 75 5.95 10.42 4.08
C GLU A 75 4.52 10.06 4.50
N LYS A 76 3.60 9.82 3.56
CA LYS A 76 2.21 9.43 3.89
C LYS A 76 2.03 7.95 4.23
N ALA A 77 2.80 7.05 3.63
CA ALA A 77 2.71 5.61 3.88
C ALA A 77 3.26 5.20 5.25
N PHE A 78 4.25 5.95 5.78
CA PHE A 78 5.02 5.54 6.96
C PHE A 78 4.98 6.54 8.14
N THR A 79 4.14 7.58 8.06
CA THR A 79 3.96 8.53 9.18
C THR A 79 2.62 8.32 9.88
N GLY A 80 2.66 8.23 11.20
CA GLY A 80 1.46 8.14 12.04
C GLY A 80 1.00 6.70 12.31
N ARG A 81 -0.25 6.57 12.76
CA ARG A 81 -0.89 5.26 13.00
C ARG A 81 -1.63 4.81 11.73
N ASN A 82 -1.57 3.53 11.43
CA ASN A 82 -2.31 2.91 10.32
C ASN A 82 -3.62 2.29 10.82
N GLY A 83 -4.56 2.04 9.89
CA GLY A 83 -5.84 1.39 10.22
C GLY A 83 -6.80 2.27 11.04
N GLU A 84 -6.63 3.59 11.06
CA GLU A 84 -7.55 4.50 11.74
C GLU A 84 -8.78 4.85 10.89
N GLY A 85 -8.83 4.37 9.65
CA GLY A 85 -9.94 4.58 8.73
C GLY A 85 -10.01 5.99 8.14
N TYR A 86 -10.57 6.08 6.94
CA TYR A 86 -10.91 7.36 6.33
C TYR A 86 -12.16 7.25 5.45
N PRO A 87 -13.16 8.15 5.59
CA PRO A 87 -13.24 9.18 6.63
C PRO A 87 -13.38 8.56 8.04
N PRO A 88 -13.05 9.28 9.13
CA PRO A 88 -12.93 8.69 10.47
C PRO A 88 -14.18 7.94 10.96
N GLU A 89 -15.37 8.41 10.60
CA GLU A 89 -16.66 7.79 10.89
C GLU A 89 -16.85 6.41 10.23
N ARG A 90 -15.98 6.04 9.28
CA ARG A 90 -15.96 4.75 8.58
C ARG A 90 -14.91 3.78 9.12
N LYS A 91 -14.20 4.11 10.20
CA LYS A 91 -13.15 3.25 10.79
C LYS A 91 -13.64 1.83 11.08
N GLU A 92 -14.73 1.70 11.83
CA GLU A 92 -15.23 0.39 12.27
C GLU A 92 -15.51 -0.59 11.11
N PRO A 93 -16.33 -0.22 10.09
CA PRO A 93 -16.56 -1.13 8.97
C PRO A 93 -15.30 -1.40 8.14
N GLN A 94 -14.36 -0.44 8.03
CA GLN A 94 -13.12 -0.63 7.27
C GLN A 94 -12.17 -1.63 7.95
N VAL A 95 -11.93 -1.47 9.25
CA VAL A 95 -11.11 -2.39 10.04
C VAL A 95 -11.73 -3.80 10.04
N ARG A 96 -13.05 -3.89 10.20
CA ARG A 96 -13.77 -5.17 10.12
C ARG A 96 -13.57 -5.85 8.76
N ASN A 97 -13.72 -5.11 7.65
CA ASN A 97 -13.61 -5.67 6.31
C ASN A 97 -12.18 -6.08 5.97
N ALA A 98 -11.17 -5.33 6.39
CA ALA A 98 -9.77 -5.74 6.26
C ALA A 98 -9.49 -7.05 7.02
N GLY A 99 -10.08 -7.21 8.21
CA GLY A 99 -10.02 -8.46 8.97
C GLY A 99 -10.68 -9.64 8.25
N ILE A 100 -11.86 -9.43 7.65
CA ILE A 100 -12.56 -10.46 6.86
C ILE A 100 -11.76 -10.83 5.61
N LEU A 101 -11.16 -9.87 4.91
CA LEU A 101 -10.33 -10.12 3.74
C LEU A 101 -9.16 -11.06 4.07
N ASN A 102 -8.56 -10.94 5.25
CA ASN A 102 -7.47 -11.83 5.68
C ASN A 102 -7.91 -13.28 5.98
N GLN A 103 -9.22 -13.55 5.96
CA GLN A 103 -9.79 -14.88 6.20
C GLN A 103 -10.27 -15.58 4.91
N VAL A 104 -10.25 -14.86 3.77
CA VAL A 104 -10.65 -15.36 2.45
C VAL A 104 -9.41 -15.73 1.65
#